data_AF-A0A222XB23-F1
#
_entry.id   AF-A0A222XB23-F1
#
_cell.length_a   1.000
_cell.length_b   1.000
_cell.length_c   1.000
_cell.angle_alpha   90.00
_cell.angle_beta   90.00
_cell.angle_gamma   90.00
#
_symmetry.space_group_name_H-M   'P 1'
#
loop_
_entity.id
_entity.type
_entity.pdbx_description
1 polymer ?
#
loop_
_entity_poly.entity_id
_entity_poly.type
_entity_poly.pdbx_seq_one_letter_code
_entity_poly.pdbx_strand_id
1 'polypeptide(L)' 'MSDQPGRVRYLTVVEVADVMRVSKMTVYRLLHSGELPGVRVGRSFRVPQDALDAYLRSSMSSVTPEQDTERRSS' A
#
# COMPACT_ATOMS: atom_id res chain seq x y z
N MET A 1 -8.43 20.84 20.14
CA MET A 1 -9.27 19.84 19.44
C MET A 1 -8.63 18.49 19.68
N SER A 2 -9.34 17.60 20.36
CA SER A 2 -8.80 16.39 20.97
C SER A 2 -8.31 15.40 19.92
N ASP A 3 -7.01 15.12 19.91
CA ASP A 3 -6.47 13.89 19.34
C ASP A 3 -7.04 12.74 20.18
N GLN A 4 -7.97 11.97 19.60
CA GLN A 4 -8.52 10.79 20.26
C GLN A 4 -7.60 9.61 19.92
N PRO A 5 -6.79 9.12 20.88
CA PRO A 5 -5.90 8.01 20.58
C PRO A 5 -6.75 6.73 20.48
N GLY A 6 -6.52 5.95 19.43
CA GLY A 6 -6.82 4.51 19.48
C GLY A 6 -7.76 3.91 18.43
N ARG A 7 -8.30 4.66 17.46
CA ARG A 7 -9.05 4.01 16.36
C ARG A 7 -8.10 3.64 15.23
N VAL A 8 -7.74 2.35 15.15
CA VAL A 8 -7.02 1.80 13.98
C VAL A 8 -7.83 2.09 12.72
N ARG A 9 -7.28 2.88 11.81
CA ARG A 9 -7.89 3.18 10.53
C ARG A 9 -7.53 2.09 9.53
N TYR A 10 -8.56 1.57 8.85
CA TYR A 10 -8.39 0.59 7.79
C TYR A 10 -8.69 1.24 6.44
N LEU A 11 -7.82 0.97 5.48
CA LEU A 11 -7.90 1.42 4.10
C LEU A 11 -8.37 0.25 3.21
N THR A 12 -9.13 0.57 2.18
CA THR A 12 -9.45 -0.36 1.09
C THR A 12 -8.28 -0.47 0.13
N VAL A 13 -8.28 -1.53 -0.69
CA VAL A 13 -7.30 -1.72 -1.77
C VAL A 13 -7.25 -0.52 -2.73
N VAL A 14 -8.40 0.12 -2.96
CA VAL A 14 -8.51 1.30 -3.83
C VAL A 14 -7.76 2.47 -3.19
N GLU A 15 -8.06 2.79 -1.94
CA GLU A 15 -7.40 3.89 -1.22
C GLU A 15 -5.88 3.68 -1.10
N VAL A 16 -5.44 2.44 -0.86
CA VAL A 16 -4.00 2.11 -0.84
C VAL A 16 -3.37 2.33 -2.21
N ALA A 17 -4.03 1.90 -3.29
CA ALA A 17 -3.55 2.09 -4.65
C ALA A 17 -3.39 3.57 -5.01
N ASP A 18 -4.38 4.39 -4.63
CA ASP A 18 -4.34 5.85 -4.79
C ASP A 18 -3.20 6.50 -4.00
N VAL A 19 -3.00 6.10 -2.74
CA VAL A 19 -1.92 6.62 -1.88
C VAL A 19 -0.54 6.26 -2.42
N MET A 20 -0.35 5.00 -2.83
CA MET A 20 0.92 4.49 -3.34
C MET A 20 1.17 4.85 -4.80
N ARG A 21 0.18 5.38 -5.52
CA ARG A 21 0.21 5.63 -6.97
C ARG A 21 0.52 4.37 -7.80
N VAL A 22 -0.02 3.22 -7.39
CA VAL A 22 0.16 1.93 -8.07
C VAL A 22 -1.17 1.36 -8.55
N SER A 23 -1.13 0.33 -9.38
CA SER A 23 -2.34 -0.38 -9.79
C SER A 23 -2.94 -1.19 -8.62
N LYS A 24 -4.27 -1.40 -8.63
CA LYS A 24 -4.94 -2.32 -7.69
C LYS A 24 -4.35 -3.73 -7.73
N MET A 25 -3.90 -4.17 -8.90
CA MET A 25 -3.26 -5.48 -9.08
C MET A 25 -1.94 -5.56 -8.30
N THR A 26 -1.15 -4.49 -8.30
CA THR A 26 0.08 -4.38 -7.49
C THR A 26 -0.25 -4.53 -6.00
N VAL A 27 -1.26 -3.81 -5.51
CA VAL A 27 -1.69 -3.92 -4.10
C VAL A 27 -2.15 -5.35 -3.79
N TYR A 28 -2.95 -5.97 -4.65
CA TYR A 28 -3.35 -7.37 -4.46
C TYR A 28 -2.16 -8.31 -4.43
N ARG A 29 -1.15 -8.12 -5.29
CA ARG A 29 0.07 -8.94 -5.28
C ARG A 29 0.80 -8.82 -3.94
N LEU A 30 0.99 -7.60 -3.44
CA LEU A 30 1.65 -7.36 -2.14
C LEU A 30 0.87 -7.99 -0.98
N LEU A 31 -0.46 -7.93 -1.02
CA LEU A 31 -1.32 -8.58 -0.02
C LEU A 31 -1.24 -10.11 -0.07
N HIS A 32 -1.16 -10.70 -1.27
CA HIS A 32 -1.05 -12.15 -1.43
C HIS A 32 0.37 -12.67 -1.17
N SER A 33 1.41 -11.88 -1.45
CA SER A 33 2.80 -12.23 -1.10
C SER A 33 3.10 -12.07 0.39
N GLY A 34 2.27 -11.31 1.11
CA GLY A 34 2.45 -11.01 2.53
C GLY A 34 3.39 -9.83 2.78
N GLU A 35 3.90 -9.18 1.73
CA GLU A 35 4.74 -7.97 1.84
C GLU A 35 3.96 -6.79 2.41
N LEU A 36 2.67 -6.68 2.09
CA LEU A 36 1.79 -5.69 2.68
C LEU A 36 0.79 -6.39 3.63
N PRO A 37 0.83 -6.12 4.95
CA PRO A 37 -0.11 -6.71 5.88
C PRO A 37 -1.55 -6.23 5.61
N GLY A 38 -2.49 -7.17 5.52
CA GLY A 38 -3.90 -6.85 5.35
C GLY A 38 -4.80 -7.95 5.89
N VAL A 39 -6.01 -7.55 6.28
CA VAL A 39 -7.06 -8.45 6.77
C VAL A 39 -8.15 -8.60 5.73
N ARG A 40 -8.63 -9.83 5.53
CA ARG A 40 -9.76 -10.11 4.66
C ARG A 40 -11.06 -9.99 5.46
N VAL A 41 -11.92 -9.07 5.06
CA VAL A 41 -13.24 -8.85 5.64
C VAL A 41 -14.28 -9.18 4.58
N GLY A 42 -14.89 -10.36 4.70
CA GLY A 42 -15.78 -10.91 3.69
C GLY A 42 -15.07 -11.11 2.34
N ARG A 43 -15.53 -10.39 1.30
CA ARG A 43 -14.98 -10.46 -0.06
C ARG A 43 -13.94 -9.38 -0.36
N SER A 44 -13.61 -8.54 0.61
CA SER A 44 -12.71 -7.40 0.41
C SER A 44 -11.54 -7.43 1.38
N PHE A 45 -10.40 -6.90 0.94
CA PHE A 45 -9.27 -6.66 1.81
C PHE A 45 -9.36 -5.30 2.50
N ARG A 46 -8.73 -5.22 3.67
CA ARG A 46 -8.54 -4.02 4.47
C ARG A 46 -7.11 -3.97 4.95
N VAL A 47 -6.47 -2.83 4.76
CA VAL A 47 -5.07 -2.60 5.12
C VAL A 47 -5.05 -1.63 6.30
N PRO A 48 -4.49 -1.98 7.46
CA PRO A 48 -4.28 -1.02 8.53
C PRO A 48 -3.39 0.13 8.02
N GLN A 49 -3.77 1.38 8.29
CA GLN A 49 -2.98 2.54 7.84
C GLN A 49 -1.53 2.45 8.32
N ASP A 50 -1.32 2.02 9.58
CA ASP A 50 0.01 1.87 10.17
C ASP A 50 0.88 0.84 9.41
N ALA A 51 0.27 -0.22 8.88
CA ALA A 51 0.97 -1.22 8.08
C ALA A 51 1.42 -0.66 6.72
N LEU A 52 0.59 0.18 6.09
CA LEU A 52 0.98 0.90 4.88
C LEU A 52 2.11 1.89 5.17
N ASP A 53 2.01 2.66 6.25
CA ASP A 53 3.03 3.63 6.65
C ASP A 53 4.37 2.92 6.94
N ALA A 54 4.33 1.77 7.62
CA ALA A 54 5.51 0.92 7.86
C ALA A 54 6.11 0.39 6.56
N TYR A 55 5.29 -0.10 5.63
CA TYR A 55 5.74 -0.57 4.33
C TYR A 55 6.46 0.54 3.54
N LEU A 56 5.85 1.72 3.43
CA LEU A 56 6.43 2.87 2.72
C LEU A 56 7.77 3.31 3.34
N ARG A 57 7.87 3.35 4.68
CA ARG A 57 9.13 3.65 5.38
C ARG A 57 10.21 2.62 5.07
N SER A 58 9.86 1.34 5.01
CA SER A 58 10.80 0.27 4.67
C SER A 58 11.28 0.38 3.22
N SER A 59 10.37 0.62 2.26
CA SER A 59 10.72 0.74 0.84
C SER A 59 11.54 1.99 0.52
N MET A 60 11.35 3.09 1.25
CA MET A 60 12.12 4.31 1.04
C MET A 60 13.61 4.14 1.38
N SER A 61 13.95 3.15 2.22
CA SER A 61 15.33 2.80 2.53
C SER A 61 16.04 2.04 1.40
N SER A 62 15.32 1.62 0.35
CA SER A 62 15.84 0.84 -0.78
C SER A 62 15.72 1.52 -2.15
N VAL A 63 15.29 2.78 -2.25
CA VAL A 63 15.13 3.46 -3.54
C VAL A 63 16.42 4.18 -3.96
N THR A 64 17.19 3.50 -4.82
CA THR A 64 17.86 4.16 -5.95
C THR A 64 16.83 4.21 -7.08
N PRO A 65 16.42 5.39 -7.57
CA PRO A 65 15.42 5.48 -8.63
C PRO A 65 16.10 5.25 -9.98
N GLU A 66 16.12 4.00 -10.41
CA GLU A 66 16.17 3.64 -11.83
C GLU A 66 15.05 2.64 -12.08
N GLN A 67 14.59 2.60 -13.33
CA GLN A 67 13.57 1.72 -13.90
C GLN A 67 12.18 2.34 -14.10
N ASP A 68 11.82 2.35 -15.39
CA ASP A 68 10.50 2.56 -16.00
C ASP A 68 10.09 3.98 -16.42
N THR A 69 10.89 4.58 -17.32
CA THR A 69 10.35 5.29 -18.51
C THR A 69 11.32 5.09 -19.67
N GLU A 70 11.53 3.84 -20.09
CA GLU A 70 12.12 3.57 -21.40
C GLU A 70 11.57 2.25 -21.93
N ARG A 71 10.31 2.29 -22.41
CA ARG A 71 9.73 1.29 -23.32
C ARG A 71 8.36 1.77 -23.82
N ARG A 72 8.38 2.92 -24.51
CA ARG A 72 7.46 3.11 -25.64
C ARG A 72 8.15 3.95 -26.70
N SER A 73 9.16 3.34 -27.33
CA SER A 73 9.71 3.79 -28.60
C SER A 73 8.81 3.36 -29.75
N SER A 74 8.84 4.21 -30.77
CA SER A 74 8.64 3.91 -32.20
C SER A 74 7.22 3.87 -32.74
#